data_AF-A0A8T7BH36-F1
#
_entry.id   AF-A0A8T7BH36-F1
#
_cell.length_a   1.000
_cell.length_b   1.000
_cell.length_c   1.000
_cell.angle_alpha   90.00
_cell.angle_beta   90.00
_cell.angle_gamma   90.00
#
_symmetry.space_group_name_H-M   'P 1'
#
loop_
_entity.id
_entity.type
_entity.pdbx_description
1 polymer ?
#
loop_
_entity_poly.entity_id
_entity_poly.type
_entity_poly.pdbx_seq_one_letter_code
_entity_poly.pdbx_strand_id
1 'polypeptide(L)'
;MNLIKFTMMLLILVPGMTVAQDSKFRKYQHSTSMDVITGNSYARGCYNAAGVAARIHYTSRKEIDQCDMALNYGAMSLRDRAATLTNRGLIYMALESYDEAIADYSNALKLKPEFGEIHVNIGNVYYLGKVFDKAIEEYTEAIELETTKIHIAHINRGMAYESLGDFDNAETDYRAAAALFPEAALPQVRLDQLLRKKEKQLEGIESS
;
A
#
# COMPACT_ATOMS: atom_id res chain seq x y z
N MET A 1 -23.36 -23.79 18.20
CA MET A 1 -22.99 -23.80 16.77
C MET A 1 -23.12 -22.36 16.29
N ASN A 2 -22.07 -21.57 16.49
CA ASN A 2 -22.14 -20.10 16.50
C ASN A 2 -21.92 -19.52 15.11
N LEU A 3 -22.97 -18.94 14.54
CA LEU A 3 -22.97 -18.17 13.29
C LEU A 3 -22.85 -16.66 13.54
N ILE A 4 -22.03 -16.25 14.52
CA ILE A 4 -21.81 -14.84 14.87
C ILE A 4 -20.31 -14.62 14.98
N LYS A 5 -19.68 -14.27 13.85
CA LYS A 5 -18.37 -13.60 13.71
C LYS A 5 -17.95 -13.70 12.25
N PHE A 6 -18.47 -12.85 11.37
CA PHE A 6 -17.74 -12.49 10.14
C PHE A 6 -18.22 -11.13 9.66
N THR A 7 -17.26 -10.23 9.46
CA THR A 7 -17.36 -9.00 8.66
C THR A 7 -18.27 -7.89 9.18
N MET A 8 -17.94 -7.38 10.37
CA MET A 8 -18.12 -5.97 10.70
C MET A 8 -16.74 -5.35 10.91
N MET A 9 -16.03 -5.12 9.81
CA MET A 9 -15.04 -4.05 9.70
C MET A 9 -15.09 -3.54 8.26
N LEU A 10 -16.32 -3.21 7.87
CA LEU A 10 -16.63 -2.38 6.73
C LEU A 10 -15.89 -1.06 6.92
N LEU A 11 -15.40 -0.51 5.81
CA LEU A 11 -15.06 0.89 5.61
C LEU A 11 -15.73 1.81 6.62
N ILE A 12 -14.97 2.75 7.19
CA ILE A 12 -15.56 4.03 7.62
C ILE A 12 -16.03 4.72 6.33
N LEU A 13 -17.20 4.32 5.86
CA LEU A 13 -17.98 5.01 4.85
C LEU A 13 -18.45 6.30 5.50
N VAL A 14 -18.02 7.43 4.95
CA VAL A 14 -18.66 8.72 5.15
C VAL A 14 -20.15 8.55 4.76
N PRO A 15 -21.12 8.91 5.62
CA PRO A 15 -22.53 8.90 5.25
C PRO A 15 -22.73 9.90 4.10
N GLY A 16 -23.11 9.41 2.92
CA GLY A 16 -23.47 10.27 1.77
C GLY A 16 -22.78 9.95 0.44
N MET A 17 -21.79 9.05 0.41
CA MET A 17 -21.20 8.62 -0.87
C MET A 17 -21.92 7.37 -1.38
N THR A 18 -22.72 7.54 -2.44
CA THR A 18 -23.36 6.44 -3.17
C THR A 18 -22.32 5.67 -3.99
N VAL A 19 -22.59 4.38 -4.21
CA VAL A 19 -21.74 3.39 -4.93
C VAL A 19 -21.56 3.71 -6.43
N ALA A 20 -22.05 4.85 -6.92
CA ALA A 20 -22.00 5.22 -8.33
C ALA A 20 -21.02 6.39 -8.54
N GLN A 21 -19.95 6.09 -9.27
CA GLN A 21 -18.79 6.93 -9.58
C GLN A 21 -17.72 6.96 -8.50
N ASP A 22 -16.73 6.08 -8.67
CA ASP A 22 -15.45 6.68 -9.01
C ASP A 22 -14.54 5.72 -9.80
N SER A 23 -14.38 6.02 -11.10
CA SER A 23 -13.21 5.56 -11.85
C SER A 23 -11.93 6.23 -11.34
N LYS A 24 -12.03 7.32 -10.55
CA LYS A 24 -10.90 7.98 -9.89
C LYS A 24 -10.55 7.35 -8.52
N PHE A 25 -11.46 6.85 -7.67
CA PHE A 25 -11.12 6.02 -6.49
C PHE A 25 -10.40 4.74 -6.89
N ARG A 26 -10.77 4.15 -8.04
CA ARG A 26 -10.08 2.97 -8.57
C ARG A 26 -8.61 3.23 -8.91
N LYS A 27 -8.22 4.51 -9.06
CA LYS A 27 -6.85 5.02 -9.24
C LYS A 27 -6.08 5.16 -7.92
N TYR A 28 -6.76 5.20 -6.78
CA TYR A 28 -6.16 5.39 -5.44
C TYR A 28 -5.93 4.10 -4.65
N GLN A 29 -6.52 2.97 -5.08
CA GLN A 29 -6.15 1.64 -4.60
C GLN A 29 -5.16 0.99 -5.56
N HIS A 30 -3.90 1.42 -5.52
CA HIS A 30 -2.83 0.72 -6.23
C HIS A 30 -1.71 0.35 -5.26
N SER A 31 -1.93 -0.75 -4.52
CA SER A 31 -0.85 -1.72 -4.33
C SER A 31 -0.40 -2.08 -5.75
N THR A 32 0.77 -1.57 -6.17
CA THR A 32 1.14 -1.55 -7.58
C THR A 32 1.67 -2.90 -7.96
N SER A 33 0.77 -3.73 -8.47
CA SER A 33 1.18 -4.76 -9.40
C SER A 33 2.08 -4.11 -10.45
N MET A 34 3.28 -4.63 -10.62
CA MET A 34 4.25 -4.10 -11.58
C MET A 34 4.04 -4.76 -12.93
N ASP A 35 3.96 -3.93 -13.97
CA ASP A 35 3.79 -4.41 -15.33
C ASP A 35 4.99 -5.27 -15.76
N VAL A 36 4.68 -6.45 -16.26
CA VAL A 36 5.64 -7.39 -16.84
C VAL A 36 5.64 -7.18 -18.36
N ILE A 37 6.81 -6.90 -18.95
CA ILE A 37 6.94 -6.58 -20.37
C ILE A 37 7.00 -7.86 -21.23
N THR A 38 7.48 -8.99 -20.68
CA THR A 38 7.56 -10.25 -21.43
C THR A 38 6.21 -10.76 -21.98
N GLY A 39 6.31 -11.58 -23.03
CA GLY A 39 5.22 -12.44 -23.51
C GLY A 39 4.97 -13.69 -22.65
N ASN A 40 5.59 -13.82 -21.48
CA ASN A 40 5.43 -14.98 -20.62
C ASN A 40 4.02 -15.02 -20.04
N SER A 41 3.25 -16.06 -20.38
CA SER A 41 1.85 -16.20 -19.96
C SER A 41 1.71 -16.36 -18.44
N TYR A 42 2.64 -17.05 -17.78
CA TYR A 42 2.65 -17.21 -16.32
C TYR A 42 2.89 -15.87 -15.62
N ALA A 43 3.85 -15.07 -16.09
CA ALA A 43 4.15 -13.78 -15.49
C ALA A 43 2.98 -12.78 -15.66
N ARG A 44 2.29 -12.84 -16.80
CA ARG A 44 1.04 -12.08 -17.01
C ARG A 44 -0.10 -12.60 -16.12
N GLY A 45 -0.19 -13.91 -15.92
CA GLY A 45 -1.12 -14.52 -14.96
C GLY A 45 -0.86 -14.02 -13.54
N CYS A 46 0.39 -13.99 -13.12
CA CYS A 46 0.81 -13.44 -11.82
C CYS A 46 0.45 -11.96 -11.67
N TYR A 47 0.73 -11.14 -12.68
CA TYR A 47 0.34 -9.72 -12.70
C TYR A 47 -1.18 -9.54 -12.52
N ASN A 48 -1.98 -10.30 -13.27
CA ASN A 48 -3.44 -10.23 -13.18
C ASN A 48 -3.93 -10.64 -11.79
N ALA A 49 -3.36 -11.70 -11.21
CA ALA A 49 -3.68 -12.17 -9.88
C ALA A 49 -3.33 -11.11 -8.81
N ALA A 50 -2.16 -10.49 -8.90
CA ALA A 50 -1.76 -9.39 -8.03
C ALA A 50 -2.71 -8.20 -8.14
N GLY A 51 -3.15 -7.85 -9.35
CA GLY A 51 -4.13 -6.79 -9.57
C GLY A 51 -5.51 -7.11 -8.98
N VAL A 52 -5.90 -8.39 -8.89
CA VAL A 52 -7.12 -8.81 -8.17
C VAL A 52 -6.90 -8.70 -6.67
N ALA A 53 -5.82 -9.26 -6.14
CA ALA A 53 -5.47 -9.19 -4.72
C ALA A 53 -5.46 -7.73 -4.20
N ALA A 54 -4.93 -6.81 -4.99
CA ALA A 54 -4.89 -5.38 -4.69
C ALA A 54 -6.27 -4.70 -4.57
N ARG A 55 -7.31 -5.24 -5.23
CA ARG A 55 -8.64 -4.60 -5.32
C ARG A 55 -9.67 -5.19 -4.39
N ILE A 56 -9.67 -6.51 -4.22
CA ILE A 56 -10.78 -7.21 -3.52
C ILE A 56 -10.37 -7.79 -2.16
N HIS A 57 -9.08 -7.74 -1.78
CA HIS A 57 -8.55 -8.37 -0.55
C HIS A 57 -9.05 -9.82 -0.35
N TYR A 58 -9.38 -10.49 -1.45
CA TYR A 58 -9.81 -11.87 -1.51
C TYR A 58 -8.92 -12.55 -2.54
N THR A 59 -8.06 -13.42 -2.04
CA THR A 59 -7.16 -14.23 -2.86
C THR A 59 -6.92 -15.55 -2.13
N SER A 60 -6.63 -16.60 -2.89
CA SER A 60 -6.23 -17.89 -2.34
C SER A 60 -4.77 -18.19 -2.66
N ARG A 61 -4.20 -19.21 -2.02
CA ARG A 61 -2.83 -19.65 -2.30
C ARG A 61 -2.64 -20.05 -3.78
N LYS A 62 -3.70 -20.47 -4.46
CA LYS A 62 -3.69 -20.90 -5.87
C LYS A 62 -3.27 -19.77 -6.82
N GLU A 63 -3.50 -18.53 -6.44
CA GLU A 63 -3.14 -17.34 -7.22
C GLU A 63 -1.62 -17.13 -7.30
N ILE A 64 -0.85 -17.78 -6.43
CA ILE A 64 0.61 -17.76 -6.44
C ILE A 64 1.19 -18.73 -7.48
N ASP A 65 0.46 -19.77 -7.87
CA ASP A 65 0.97 -20.82 -8.79
C ASP A 65 1.52 -20.22 -10.09
N GLN A 66 0.86 -19.19 -10.62
CA GLN A 66 1.31 -18.49 -11.83
C GLN A 66 2.62 -17.73 -11.60
N CYS A 67 2.78 -17.11 -10.43
CA CYS A 67 4.01 -16.44 -10.04
C CYS A 67 5.16 -17.45 -9.86
N ASP A 68 4.92 -18.57 -9.19
CA ASP A 68 5.91 -19.62 -8.98
C ASP A 68 6.36 -20.24 -10.31
N MET A 69 5.42 -20.52 -11.21
CA MET A 69 5.73 -21.02 -12.55
C MET A 69 6.57 -20.01 -13.34
N ALA A 70 6.21 -18.72 -13.28
CA ALA A 70 6.98 -17.66 -13.93
C ALA A 70 8.40 -17.56 -13.36
N LEU A 71 8.57 -17.60 -12.04
CA LEU A 71 9.87 -17.41 -11.38
C LEU A 71 10.79 -18.63 -11.55
N ASN A 72 10.24 -19.84 -11.54
CA ASN A 72 11.02 -21.08 -11.63
C ASN A 72 11.32 -21.49 -13.08
N TYR A 73 10.38 -21.30 -14.00
CA TYR A 73 10.49 -21.81 -15.37
C TYR A 73 10.48 -20.71 -16.44
N GLY A 74 10.10 -19.49 -16.08
CA GLY A 74 10.07 -18.37 -17.01
C GLY A 74 11.47 -17.81 -17.31
N ALA A 75 11.87 -17.86 -18.56
CA ALA A 75 12.94 -17.01 -19.07
C ALA A 75 12.45 -15.55 -19.05
N MET A 76 13.01 -14.74 -18.15
CA MET A 76 12.61 -13.34 -17.93
C MET A 76 13.84 -12.46 -17.77
N SER A 77 13.70 -11.19 -18.18
CA SER A 77 14.69 -10.16 -17.86
C SER A 77 14.75 -9.94 -16.34
N LEU A 78 15.85 -9.34 -15.84
CA LEU A 78 15.96 -8.97 -14.42
C LEU A 78 14.82 -8.03 -13.99
N ARG A 79 14.42 -7.12 -14.88
CA ARG A 79 13.29 -6.21 -14.69
C ARG A 79 11.99 -6.98 -14.47
N ASP A 80 11.68 -7.93 -15.34
CA ASP A 80 10.42 -8.68 -15.30
C ASP A 80 10.40 -9.71 -14.18
N ARG A 81 11.56 -10.25 -13.80
CA ARG A 81 11.71 -11.07 -12.60
C ARG A 81 11.46 -10.25 -11.34
N ALA A 82 12.02 -9.05 -11.24
CA ALA A 82 11.74 -8.13 -10.14
C ALA A 82 10.24 -7.77 -10.07
N ALA A 83 9.63 -7.42 -11.20
CA ALA A 83 8.20 -7.14 -11.28
C ALA A 83 7.34 -8.35 -10.85
N THR A 84 7.71 -9.56 -11.25
CA THR A 84 7.00 -10.79 -10.88
C THR A 84 7.14 -11.11 -9.39
N LEU A 85 8.33 -10.90 -8.80
CA LEU A 85 8.54 -10.99 -7.35
C LEU A 85 7.68 -9.96 -6.62
N THR A 86 7.65 -8.71 -7.07
CA THR A 86 6.78 -7.67 -6.50
C THR A 86 5.30 -8.08 -6.57
N ASN A 87 4.86 -8.63 -7.71
CA ASN A 87 3.49 -9.10 -7.87
C ASN A 87 3.15 -10.25 -6.91
N ARG A 88 4.04 -11.23 -6.73
CA ARG A 88 3.85 -12.32 -5.77
C ARG A 88 3.85 -11.81 -4.33
N GLY A 89 4.75 -10.88 -4.00
CA GLY A 89 4.76 -10.21 -2.70
C GLY A 89 3.44 -9.51 -2.37
N LEU A 90 2.79 -8.88 -3.36
CA LEU A 90 1.46 -8.26 -3.16
C LEU A 90 0.38 -9.29 -2.85
N ILE A 91 0.43 -10.46 -3.48
CA ILE A 91 -0.49 -11.55 -3.19
C ILE A 91 -0.23 -12.10 -1.78
N TYR A 92 1.04 -12.28 -1.39
CA TYR A 92 1.40 -12.67 -0.03
C TYR A 92 0.93 -11.67 1.03
N MET A 93 1.10 -10.37 0.77
CA MET A 93 0.60 -9.32 1.66
C MET A 93 -0.93 -9.39 1.81
N ALA A 94 -1.67 -9.63 0.71
CA ALA A 94 -3.12 -9.79 0.75
C ALA A 94 -3.57 -11.09 1.47
N LEU A 95 -2.71 -12.11 1.53
CA LEU A 95 -2.88 -13.33 2.33
C LEU A 95 -2.40 -13.17 3.78
N GLU A 96 -1.99 -11.96 4.19
CA GLU A 96 -1.38 -11.68 5.50
C GLU A 96 -0.09 -12.49 5.77
N SER A 97 0.53 -13.02 4.72
CA SER A 97 1.81 -13.73 4.76
C SER A 97 2.96 -12.72 4.63
N TYR A 98 3.14 -11.92 5.70
CA TYR A 98 3.99 -10.73 5.67
C TYR A 98 5.49 -11.04 5.49
N ASP A 99 5.98 -12.13 6.07
CA ASP A 99 7.39 -12.52 5.94
C ASP A 99 7.73 -12.91 4.50
N GLU A 100 6.87 -13.68 3.84
CA GLU A 100 7.03 -14.03 2.43
C GLU A 100 6.92 -12.80 1.51
N ALA A 101 6.01 -11.86 1.83
CA ALA A 101 5.89 -10.61 1.10
C ALA A 101 7.19 -9.79 1.17
N ILE A 102 7.75 -9.60 2.37
CA ILE A 102 9.01 -8.86 2.58
C ILE A 102 10.18 -9.58 1.89
N ALA A 103 10.24 -10.91 1.95
CA ALA A 103 11.29 -11.68 1.28
C ALA A 103 11.26 -11.48 -0.24
N ASP A 104 10.08 -11.50 -0.85
CA ASP A 104 9.92 -11.27 -2.29
C ASP A 104 10.25 -9.83 -2.69
N TYR A 105 9.79 -8.83 -1.92
CA TYR A 105 10.14 -7.43 -2.16
C TYR A 105 11.65 -7.18 -2.02
N SER A 106 12.27 -7.75 -1.00
CA SER A 106 13.72 -7.65 -0.80
C SER A 106 14.50 -8.27 -1.96
N ASN A 107 14.04 -9.41 -2.47
CA ASN A 107 14.65 -10.05 -3.64
C ASN A 107 14.41 -9.25 -4.92
N ALA A 108 13.24 -8.61 -5.07
CA ALA A 108 12.96 -7.73 -6.19
C ALA A 108 13.90 -6.50 -6.19
N LEU A 109 14.10 -5.86 -5.03
CA LEU A 109 15.03 -4.72 -4.88
C LEU A 109 16.49 -5.12 -5.13
N LYS A 110 16.92 -6.34 -4.78
CA LYS A 110 18.26 -6.83 -5.15
C LYS A 110 18.48 -6.90 -6.67
N LEU A 111 17.43 -7.20 -7.42
CA LEU A 111 17.49 -7.27 -8.89
C LEU A 111 17.34 -5.89 -9.53
N LYS A 112 16.53 -5.04 -8.89
CA LYS A 112 16.15 -3.71 -9.36
C LYS A 112 16.07 -2.71 -8.20
N PRO A 113 17.21 -2.17 -7.74
CA PRO A 113 17.24 -1.19 -6.66
C PRO A 113 16.49 0.10 -7.02
N GLU A 114 16.39 0.41 -8.32
CA GLU A 114 15.70 1.61 -8.80
C GLU A 114 14.16 1.52 -8.72
N PHE A 115 13.60 0.35 -8.37
CA PHE A 115 12.16 0.15 -8.23
C PHE A 115 11.65 0.67 -6.89
N GLY A 116 11.76 1.98 -6.67
CA GLY A 116 11.44 2.61 -5.40
C GLY A 116 9.97 2.42 -4.97
N GLU A 117 9.04 2.14 -5.90
CA GLU A 117 7.66 1.81 -5.52
C GLU A 117 7.56 0.53 -4.66
N ILE A 118 8.59 -0.32 -4.65
CA ILE A 118 8.64 -1.50 -3.78
C ILE A 118 8.76 -1.08 -2.31
N HIS A 119 9.49 -0.01 -1.99
CA HIS A 119 9.58 0.51 -0.63
C HIS A 119 8.22 0.93 -0.08
N VAL A 120 7.33 1.49 -0.92
CA VAL A 120 5.93 1.74 -0.52
C VAL A 120 5.21 0.44 -0.15
N ASN A 121 5.45 -0.65 -0.87
CA ASN A 121 4.81 -1.93 -0.56
C ASN A 121 5.39 -2.56 0.72
N ILE A 122 6.71 -2.49 0.95
CA ILE A 122 7.32 -2.96 2.21
C ILE A 122 6.78 -2.14 3.39
N GLY A 123 6.73 -0.81 3.25
CA GLY A 123 6.15 0.07 4.25
C GLY A 123 4.69 -0.31 4.58
N ASN A 124 3.89 -0.66 3.57
CA ASN A 124 2.52 -1.14 3.78
C ASN A 124 2.47 -2.44 4.58
N VAL A 125 3.38 -3.39 4.32
CA VAL A 125 3.47 -4.63 5.10
C VAL A 125 3.79 -4.33 6.57
N TYR A 126 4.78 -3.48 6.84
CA TYR A 126 5.10 -3.08 8.21
C TYR A 126 3.97 -2.32 8.89
N TYR A 127 3.29 -1.44 8.17
CA TYR A 127 2.12 -0.71 8.67
C TYR A 127 0.99 -1.66 9.06
N LEU A 128 0.67 -2.64 8.21
CA LEU A 128 -0.34 -3.68 8.52
C LEU A 128 0.07 -4.55 9.72
N GLY A 129 1.37 -4.85 9.82
CA GLY A 129 1.98 -5.50 10.98
C GLY A 129 2.08 -4.61 12.23
N LYS A 130 1.63 -3.34 12.18
CA LYS A 130 1.72 -2.33 13.25
C LYS A 130 3.16 -2.02 13.70
N VAL A 131 4.13 -2.22 12.82
CA VAL A 131 5.54 -1.86 13.03
C VAL A 131 5.79 -0.49 12.38
N PHE A 132 5.22 0.56 12.97
CA PHE A 132 5.13 1.88 12.33
C PHE A 132 6.49 2.54 12.07
N ASP A 133 7.47 2.37 12.96
CA ASP A 133 8.81 2.93 12.77
C ASP A 133 9.48 2.41 11.48
N LYS A 134 9.40 1.10 11.25
CA LYS A 134 9.91 0.50 10.00
C LYS A 134 9.09 0.91 8.78
N ALA A 135 7.77 1.10 8.94
CA ALA A 135 6.96 1.62 7.85
C ALA A 135 7.43 3.03 7.44
N ILE A 136 7.74 3.89 8.42
CA ILE A 136 8.27 5.24 8.20
C ILE A 136 9.60 5.22 7.47
N GLU A 137 10.53 4.34 7.85
CA GLU A 137 11.83 4.16 7.17
C GLU A 137 11.62 3.84 5.69
N GLU A 138 10.80 2.83 5.38
CA GLU A 138 10.53 2.40 4.00
C GLU A 138 9.80 3.48 3.18
N TYR A 139 8.82 4.17 3.77
CA TYR A 139 8.18 5.28 3.06
C TYR A 139 9.13 6.46 2.82
N THR A 140 10.10 6.67 3.71
CA THR A 140 11.14 7.70 3.54
C THR A 140 12.03 7.38 2.36
N GLU A 141 12.49 6.13 2.25
CA GLU A 141 13.26 5.68 1.08
C GLU A 141 12.47 5.87 -0.23
N ALA A 142 11.17 5.55 -0.23
CA ALA A 142 10.31 5.78 -1.40
C ALA A 142 10.14 7.26 -1.79
N ILE A 143 10.25 8.17 -0.82
CA ILE A 143 10.20 9.62 -1.04
C ILE A 143 11.55 10.12 -1.56
N GLU A 144 12.67 9.67 -0.99
CA GLU A 144 14.03 10.03 -1.40
C GLU A 144 14.36 9.55 -2.81
N LEU A 145 13.82 8.40 -3.23
CA LEU A 145 13.93 7.89 -4.59
C LEU A 145 13.02 8.61 -5.61
N GLU A 146 12.26 9.63 -5.19
CA GLU A 146 11.35 10.42 -6.04
C GLU A 146 10.42 9.54 -6.91
N THR A 147 9.86 8.50 -6.31
CA THR A 147 9.06 7.52 -7.04
C THR A 147 7.82 8.15 -7.67
N THR A 148 7.28 7.48 -8.69
CA THR A 148 5.99 7.89 -9.29
C THR A 148 4.82 7.92 -8.29
N LYS A 149 5.02 7.31 -7.10
CA LYS A 149 4.05 7.22 -6.01
C LYS A 149 4.46 7.99 -4.76
N ILE A 150 5.32 9.00 -4.91
CA ILE A 150 5.75 9.88 -3.83
C ILE A 150 4.58 10.45 -3.01
N HIS A 151 3.48 10.86 -3.64
CA HIS A 151 2.28 11.35 -2.95
C HIS A 151 1.64 10.28 -2.05
N ILE A 152 1.61 9.01 -2.47
CA ILE A 152 1.11 7.88 -1.65
C ILE A 152 2.07 7.59 -0.50
N ALA A 153 3.38 7.65 -0.74
CA ALA A 153 4.38 7.46 0.31
C ALA A 153 4.21 8.51 1.43
N HIS A 154 4.00 9.78 1.08
CA HIS A 154 3.67 10.82 2.06
C HIS A 154 2.37 10.52 2.82
N ILE A 155 1.27 10.16 2.14
CA ILE A 155 0.00 9.81 2.83
C ILE A 155 0.22 8.68 3.84
N ASN A 156 0.90 7.62 3.43
CA ASN A 156 1.06 6.44 4.27
C ASN A 156 2.04 6.68 5.42
N ARG A 157 3.12 7.45 5.18
CA ARG A 157 4.04 7.88 6.24
C ARG A 157 3.34 8.78 7.26
N GLY A 158 2.50 9.70 6.80
CA GLY A 158 1.67 10.52 7.67
C GLY A 158 0.70 9.69 8.53
N MET A 159 0.10 8.64 7.97
CA MET A 159 -0.72 7.68 8.74
C MET A 159 0.10 6.88 9.76
N ALA A 160 1.35 6.53 9.45
CA ALA A 160 2.25 5.86 10.37
C ALA A 160 2.65 6.78 11.54
N TYR A 161 3.01 8.04 11.26
CA TYR A 161 3.26 9.06 12.28
C TYR A 161 2.03 9.30 13.16
N GLU A 162 0.82 9.40 12.58
CA GLU A 162 -0.42 9.54 13.35
C GLU A 162 -0.63 8.36 14.31
N SER A 163 -0.30 7.13 13.86
CA SER A 163 -0.41 5.92 14.67
C SER A 163 0.56 5.90 15.85
N LEU A 164 1.68 6.61 15.74
CA LEU A 164 2.65 6.84 16.81
C LEU A 164 2.33 8.08 17.68
N GLY A 165 1.31 8.85 17.31
CA GLY A 165 0.94 10.10 18.00
C GLY A 165 1.76 11.33 17.57
N ASP A 166 2.61 11.20 16.56
CA ASP A 166 3.39 12.31 16.00
C ASP A 166 2.56 13.10 14.98
N PHE A 167 1.69 13.97 15.50
CA PHE A 167 0.76 14.72 14.67
C PHE A 167 1.41 15.85 13.86
N ASP A 168 2.62 16.30 14.22
CA ASP A 168 3.29 17.37 13.48
C ASP A 168 3.96 16.83 12.22
N ASN A 169 4.62 15.67 12.30
CA ASN A 169 5.15 15.00 11.11
C ASN A 169 4.02 14.45 10.22
N ALA A 170 2.93 13.95 10.82
CA ALA A 170 1.75 13.54 10.05
C ALA A 170 1.12 14.70 9.26
N GLU A 171 0.99 15.88 9.88
CA GLU A 171 0.47 17.08 9.23
C GLU A 171 1.36 17.51 8.06
N THR A 172 2.69 17.50 8.28
CA THR A 172 3.68 17.84 7.25
C THR A 172 3.54 16.94 6.02
N ASP A 173 3.43 15.62 6.25
CA ASP A 173 3.28 14.65 5.17
C ASP A 173 1.94 14.77 4.44
N TYR A 174 0.83 15.00 5.14
CA TYR A 174 -0.47 15.20 4.47
C TYR A 174 -0.50 16.47 3.62
N ARG A 175 0.13 17.56 4.07
CA ARG A 175 0.27 18.79 3.29
C ARG A 175 1.15 18.58 2.05
N ALA A 176 2.27 17.87 2.20
CA ALA A 176 3.14 17.52 1.07
C ALA A 176 2.37 16.68 0.03
N ALA A 177 1.64 15.65 0.46
CA ALA A 177 0.81 14.85 -0.44
C ALA A 177 -0.28 15.67 -1.15
N ALA A 178 -0.95 16.59 -0.44
CA ALA A 178 -1.97 17.47 -1.02
C ALA A 178 -1.38 18.44 -2.05
N ALA A 179 -0.17 18.95 -1.82
CA ALA A 179 0.53 19.82 -2.76
C ALA A 179 0.98 19.07 -4.03
N LEU A 180 1.46 17.82 -3.87
CA LEU A 180 1.88 16.97 -4.99
C LEU A 180 0.70 16.47 -5.83
N PHE A 181 -0.45 16.23 -5.21
CA PHE A 181 -1.63 15.69 -5.88
C PHE A 181 -2.93 16.39 -5.42
N PRO A 182 -3.15 17.65 -5.84
CA PRO A 182 -4.27 18.46 -5.34
C PRO A 182 -5.66 17.96 -5.78
N GLU A 183 -5.71 17.12 -6.82
CA GLU A 183 -6.95 16.47 -7.28
C GLU A 183 -7.37 15.29 -6.38
N ALA A 184 -6.50 14.83 -5.47
CA ALA A 184 -6.82 13.78 -4.51
C ALA A 184 -7.56 14.38 -3.31
N ALA A 185 -8.76 13.88 -3.05
CA ALA A 185 -9.47 14.21 -1.82
C ALA A 185 -8.78 13.62 -0.58
N LEU A 186 -8.10 12.46 -0.71
CA LEU A 186 -7.63 11.68 0.45
C LEU A 186 -6.62 12.43 1.34
N PRO A 187 -5.54 13.05 0.84
CA PRO A 187 -4.63 13.85 1.66
C PRO A 187 -5.34 14.94 2.46
N GLN A 188 -6.25 15.67 1.82
CA GLN A 188 -6.97 16.75 2.48
C GLN A 188 -7.94 16.24 3.55
N VAL A 189 -8.66 15.14 3.27
CA VAL A 189 -9.53 14.49 4.25
C VAL A 189 -8.73 14.06 5.48
N ARG A 190 -7.53 13.50 5.29
CA ARG A 190 -6.64 13.10 6.39
C ARG A 190 -6.14 14.30 7.18
N LEU A 191 -5.70 15.35 6.50
CA LEU A 191 -5.29 16.61 7.13
C LEU A 191 -6.41 17.21 7.99
N ASP A 192 -7.63 17.31 7.45
CA ASP A 192 -8.79 17.85 8.17
C ASP A 192 -9.15 17.01 9.40
N GLN A 193 -9.04 15.67 9.30
CA GLN A 193 -9.25 14.76 10.42
C GLN A 193 -8.21 14.96 11.52
N LEU A 194 -6.94 15.10 11.15
CA LEU A 194 -5.84 15.33 12.06
C LEU A 194 -5.97 16.67 12.80
N LEU A 195 -6.29 17.74 12.09
CA LEU A 195 -6.44 19.07 12.70
C LEU A 195 -7.58 19.11 13.74
N ARG A 196 -8.72 18.49 13.44
CA ARG A 196 -9.81 18.33 14.42
C ARG A 196 -9.40 17.51 15.65
N LYS A 197 -8.51 16.53 15.48
CA LYS A 197 -7.99 15.72 16.58
C LYS A 197 -7.06 16.55 17.48
N LYS A 198 -6.18 17.36 16.89
CA LYS A 198 -5.29 18.30 17.62
C LYS A 198 -6.09 19.34 18.41
N GLU A 199 -7.12 19.93 17.79
CA GLU A 199 -8.01 20.91 18.44
C GLU A 199 -8.68 20.34 19.70
N LYS A 200 -9.28 19.15 19.60
CA LYS A 200 -9.91 18.48 20.76
C LYS A 200 -8.93 18.15 21.87
N GLN A 201 -7.67 17.84 21.55
CA GLN A 201 -6.65 17.60 22.57
C GLN A 201 -6.29 18.89 23.31
N LEU A 202 -6.22 20.02 22.61
CA LEU A 202 -5.98 21.32 23.23
C LEU A 202 -7.14 21.71 24.16
N GLU A 203 -8.39 21.58 23.72
CA GLU A 203 -9.58 21.85 24.54
C GLU A 203 -9.66 20.94 25.78
N GLY A 204 -9.25 19.68 25.66
CA GLY A 204 -9.19 18.73 26.76
C GLY A 204 -8.10 19.02 27.79
N ILE A 205 -7.02 19.71 27.39
CA ILE A 205 -5.94 20.16 28.30
C ILE A 205 -6.35 21.45 29.01
N GLU A 206 -7.06 22.37 28.33
CA GLU A 206 -7.51 23.64 28.93
C GLU A 206 -8.66 23.47 29.94
N SER A 207 -9.35 22.32 29.93
CA SER A 207 -10.47 22.01 30.81
C SER A 207 -10.14 21.09 32.00
N SER A 208 -8.88 20.68 32.16
CA SER A 208 -8.37 19.80 33.23
C SER A 208 -7.44 20.54 34.20
#